data_AF-A0A4P7C028-F1
#
_entry.id   AF-A0A4P7C028-F1
#
_cell.length_a   1.000
_cell.length_b   1.000
_cell.length_c   1.000
_cell.angle_alpha   90.00
_cell.angle_beta   90.00
_cell.angle_gamma   90.00
#
_symmetry.space_group_name_H-M   'P 1'
#
loop_
_entity.id
_entity.type
_entity.pdbx_description
1 polymer ?
#
loop_
_entity_poly.entity_id
_entity_poly.type
_entity_poly.pdbx_seq_one_letter_code
_entity_poly.pdbx_strand_id
1 'polypeptide(L)'
;MGLGVILDVVYNHLGPEGNNLKAFSADYFSHQYHSEWGESLNFDEENAAPVRAFVLANVRYWLAEFHLDGLRFDATQQLFDASPEPILSAAAREARVAAGDRGIFLVAENEPLLDLSARLTQRPRVQHR
;
A
#
# COMPACT_ATOMS: atom_id res chain seq x y z
N MET A 1 25.68 -5.46 17.08
CA MET A 1 24.98 -4.17 16.98
C MET A 1 23.48 -4.44 17.09
N GLY A 2 22.75 -3.74 17.95
CA GLY A 2 21.30 -3.95 18.19
C GLY A 2 20.45 -2.95 17.41
N LEU A 3 20.59 -2.93 16.09
CA LEU A 3 19.81 -2.06 15.20
C LEU A 3 18.68 -2.86 14.57
N GLY A 4 17.49 -2.28 14.54
CA GLY A 4 16.36 -2.82 13.80
C GLY A 4 16.33 -2.32 12.36
N VAL A 5 15.77 -3.11 11.45
CA VAL A 5 15.63 -2.79 10.02
C VAL A 5 14.15 -2.79 9.63
N ILE A 6 13.69 -1.68 9.05
CA ILE A 6 12.36 -1.52 8.48
C ILE A 6 12.52 -1.37 6.97
N LEU A 7 11.73 -2.12 6.20
CA LEU A 7 11.71 -2.03 4.74
C LEU A 7 10.53 -1.19 4.26
N ASP A 8 10.78 -0.29 3.32
CA ASP A 8 9.76 0.43 2.57
C ASP A 8 9.17 -0.48 1.49
N VAL A 9 7.85 -0.67 1.50
CA VAL A 9 7.13 -1.57 0.58
C VAL A 9 6.04 -0.81 -0.16
N VAL A 10 6.01 -1.02 -1.48
CA VAL A 10 5.07 -0.38 -2.39
C VAL A 10 4.07 -1.41 -2.89
N TYR A 11 2.80 -1.27 -2.47
CA TYR A 11 1.70 -2.14 -2.89
C TYR A 11 0.54 -1.37 -3.53
N ASN A 12 0.69 -0.06 -3.75
CA ASN A 12 -0.35 0.78 -4.35
C ASN A 12 -0.23 0.88 -5.89
N HIS A 13 0.93 0.57 -6.46
CA HIS A 13 1.17 0.50 -7.91
C HIS A 13 2.39 -0.40 -8.21
N LEU A 14 2.66 -0.60 -9.50
CA LEU A 14 3.92 -1.18 -9.99
C LEU A 14 4.61 -0.20 -10.93
N GLY A 15 5.95 -0.26 -10.95
CA GLY A 15 6.75 0.60 -11.80
C GLY A 15 6.39 0.48 -13.30
N PRO A 16 6.60 1.55 -14.08
CA PRO A 16 6.16 1.62 -15.48
C PRO A 16 6.92 0.66 -16.42
N GLU A 17 8.11 0.22 -16.01
CA GLU A 17 8.94 -0.72 -16.76
C GLU A 17 9.20 -1.99 -15.95
N GLY A 18 9.28 -3.14 -16.62
CA GLY A 18 9.61 -4.44 -16.01
C GLY A 18 8.42 -5.22 -15.42
N ASN A 19 7.26 -4.58 -15.26
CA ASN A 19 6.03 -5.27 -14.84
C ASN A 19 5.42 -6.08 -16.00
N ASN A 20 5.35 -7.39 -15.83
CA ASN A 20 4.77 -8.32 -16.81
C ASN A 20 3.50 -9.03 -16.31
N LEU A 21 2.92 -8.61 -15.17
CA LEU A 21 1.75 -9.29 -14.59
C LEU A 21 0.56 -9.35 -15.55
N LYS A 22 0.37 -8.31 -16.38
CA LYS A 22 -0.66 -8.28 -17.43
C LYS A 22 -0.51 -9.33 -18.50
N ALA A 23 0.70 -9.85 -18.73
CA ALA A 23 0.90 -10.95 -19.67
C ALA A 23 0.31 -12.27 -19.13
N PHE A 24 0.07 -12.38 -17.82
CA PHE A 24 -0.53 -13.54 -17.18
C PHE A 24 -2.03 -13.35 -16.94
N SER A 25 -2.44 -12.18 -16.46
CA SER A 25 -3.85 -11.81 -16.33
C SER A 25 -4.03 -10.30 -16.27
N ALA A 26 -5.06 -9.77 -16.92
CA ALA A 26 -5.46 -8.37 -16.78
C ALA A 26 -5.96 -8.05 -15.36
N ASP A 27 -6.53 -9.05 -14.67
CA ASP A 27 -7.18 -8.91 -13.37
C ASP A 27 -6.22 -8.63 -12.21
N TYR A 28 -4.90 -8.59 -12.46
CA TYR A 28 -3.94 -8.07 -11.50
C TYR A 28 -4.16 -6.59 -11.18
N PHE A 29 -4.77 -5.86 -12.12
CA PHE A 29 -4.99 -4.43 -12.02
C PHE A 29 -6.47 -4.13 -11.96
N SER A 30 -6.79 -3.10 -11.19
CA SER A 30 -8.14 -2.60 -11.04
C SER A 30 -8.62 -1.96 -12.34
N HIS A 31 -9.88 -2.20 -12.69
CA HIS A 31 -10.57 -1.48 -13.76
C HIS A 31 -11.31 -0.24 -13.24
N GLN A 32 -11.56 -0.19 -11.93
CA GLN A 32 -12.26 0.91 -11.27
C GLN A 32 -11.32 2.01 -10.78
N TYR A 33 -10.13 1.65 -10.32
CA TYR A 33 -9.24 2.53 -9.58
C TYR A 33 -7.94 2.79 -10.34
N HIS A 34 -7.48 4.03 -10.22
CA HIS A 34 -6.17 4.47 -10.71
C HIS A 34 -5.45 5.18 -9.57
N SER A 35 -4.17 4.88 -9.40
CA SER A 35 -3.31 5.61 -8.48
C SER A 35 -2.63 6.77 -9.20
N GLU A 36 -1.98 7.63 -8.44
CA GLU A 36 -1.23 8.78 -8.98
C GLU A 36 -0.01 8.36 -9.82
N TRP A 37 0.42 7.10 -9.70
CA TRP A 37 1.63 6.58 -10.35
C TRP A 37 1.35 5.46 -11.36
N GLY A 38 0.08 5.15 -11.63
CA GLY A 38 -0.30 4.15 -12.63
C GLY A 38 -1.56 3.39 -12.26
N GLU A 39 -1.65 2.16 -12.74
CA GLU A 39 -2.77 1.29 -12.44
C GLU A 39 -2.67 0.78 -11.01
N SER A 40 -3.82 0.83 -10.31
CA SER A 40 -3.95 0.25 -8.99
C SER A 40 -4.00 -1.28 -9.10
N LEU A 41 -3.48 -1.97 -8.09
CA LEU A 41 -3.70 -3.40 -7.96
C LEU A 41 -5.18 -3.68 -7.63
N ASN A 42 -5.69 -4.80 -8.14
CA ASN A 42 -7.04 -5.24 -7.86
C ASN A 42 -7.13 -5.93 -6.49
N PHE A 43 -7.86 -5.35 -5.55
CA PHE A 43 -8.05 -5.93 -4.22
C PHE A 43 -9.49 -6.29 -3.87
N ASP A 44 -10.48 -5.83 -4.65
CA ASP A 44 -11.91 -6.00 -4.37
C ASP A 44 -12.79 -6.25 -5.62
N GLU A 45 -12.22 -6.29 -6.82
CA GLU A 45 -12.95 -6.62 -8.05
C GLU A 45 -12.92 -8.13 -8.37
N GLU A 46 -13.41 -8.51 -9.56
CA GLU A 46 -13.38 -9.88 -10.04
C GLU A 46 -11.95 -10.43 -10.02
N ASN A 47 -11.79 -11.69 -9.59
CA ASN A 47 -10.49 -12.37 -9.50
C ASN A 47 -9.42 -11.64 -8.63
N ALA A 48 -9.82 -10.82 -7.66
CA ALA A 48 -8.88 -10.17 -6.74
C ALA A 48 -8.13 -11.13 -5.80
N ALA A 49 -8.69 -12.31 -5.49
CA ALA A 49 -8.15 -13.20 -4.46
C ALA A 49 -6.67 -13.63 -4.70
N PRO A 50 -6.26 -14.06 -5.91
CA PRO A 50 -4.85 -14.30 -6.22
C PRO A 50 -3.95 -13.07 -6.11
N VAL A 51 -4.46 -11.86 -6.43
CA VAL A 51 -3.71 -10.60 -6.33
C VAL A 51 -3.44 -10.25 -4.87
N ARG A 52 -4.47 -10.37 -4.03
CA ARG A 52 -4.35 -10.24 -2.56
C ARG A 52 -3.35 -11.26 -2.02
N ALA A 53 -3.45 -12.52 -2.44
CA ALA A 53 -2.55 -13.57 -1.99
C ALA A 53 -1.08 -13.27 -2.37
N PHE A 54 -0.84 -12.71 -3.55
CA PHE A 54 0.50 -12.29 -3.98
C PHE A 54 1.10 -11.23 -3.06
N VAL A 55 0.36 -10.15 -2.76
CA VAL A 55 0.81 -9.07 -1.86
C VAL A 55 1.02 -9.57 -0.43
N LEU A 56 0.06 -10.34 0.10
CA LEU A 56 0.14 -10.90 1.45
C LEU A 56 1.29 -11.90 1.61
N ALA A 57 1.55 -12.71 0.58
CA ALA A 57 2.72 -13.57 0.56
C ALA A 57 4.02 -12.76 0.58
N ASN A 58 4.09 -11.63 -0.13
CA ASN A 58 5.28 -10.77 -0.12
C ASN A 58 5.52 -10.13 1.26
N VAL A 59 4.47 -9.69 1.96
CA VAL A 59 4.55 -9.21 3.36
C VAL A 59 5.16 -10.27 4.27
N ARG A 60 4.66 -11.51 4.20
CA ARG A 60 5.21 -12.62 4.99
C ARG A 60 6.64 -12.93 4.61
N TYR A 61 6.96 -12.94 3.31
CA TYR A 61 8.28 -13.26 2.79
C TYR A 61 9.36 -12.35 3.37
N TRP A 62 9.13 -11.04 3.36
CA TRP A 62 10.09 -10.08 3.92
C TRP A 62 10.34 -10.28 5.42
N LEU A 63 9.30 -10.59 6.19
CA LEU A 63 9.42 -10.73 7.64
C LEU A 63 9.94 -12.11 8.06
N ALA A 64 9.57 -13.17 7.36
CA ALA A 64 9.94 -14.54 7.67
C ALA A 64 11.31 -14.92 7.12
N GLU A 65 11.63 -14.57 5.88
CA GLU A 65 12.88 -15.01 5.24
C GLU A 65 14.04 -14.05 5.51
N PHE A 66 13.77 -12.75 5.60
CA PHE A 66 14.81 -11.73 5.83
C PHE A 66 14.86 -11.25 7.29
N HIS A 67 13.96 -11.76 8.14
CA HIS A 67 13.91 -11.44 9.57
C HIS A 67 13.85 -9.94 9.88
N LEU A 68 13.22 -9.14 9.00
CA LEU A 68 13.06 -7.70 9.24
C LEU A 68 12.26 -7.42 10.51
N ASP A 69 12.48 -6.23 11.08
CA ASP A 69 11.84 -5.75 12.31
C ASP A 69 10.57 -4.93 12.03
N GLY A 70 10.27 -4.67 10.75
CA GLY A 70 9.09 -3.93 10.37
C GLY A 70 8.96 -3.64 8.89
N LEU A 71 7.80 -3.10 8.53
CA LEU A 71 7.47 -2.63 7.19
C LEU A 71 6.89 -1.21 7.27
N ARG A 72 7.27 -0.37 6.31
CA ARG A 72 6.65 0.92 6.03
C ARG A 72 5.87 0.79 4.73
N PHE A 73 4.56 0.92 4.80
CA PHE A 73 3.66 0.85 3.65
C PHE A 73 3.57 2.21 2.98
N ASP A 74 3.97 2.25 1.71
CA ASP A 74 3.93 3.44 0.87
C ASP A 74 2.50 3.82 0.47
N ALA A 75 2.20 5.12 0.55
CA ALA A 75 0.98 5.77 0.08
C ALA A 75 -0.31 4.97 0.32
N THR A 76 -0.63 4.67 1.59
CA THR A 76 -1.78 3.80 1.92
C THR A 76 -3.13 4.37 1.51
N GLN A 77 -3.23 5.69 1.30
CA GLN A 77 -4.43 6.31 0.72
C GLN A 77 -4.72 5.87 -0.73
N GLN A 78 -3.73 5.28 -1.42
CA GLN A 78 -3.84 4.75 -2.79
C GLN A 78 -4.04 3.22 -2.81
N LEU A 79 -4.24 2.58 -1.64
CA LEU A 79 -4.65 1.17 -1.54
C LEU A 79 -6.18 1.06 -1.52
N PHE A 80 -6.79 1.14 -2.70
CA PHE A 80 -8.24 1.00 -2.85
C PHE A 80 -8.68 -0.44 -2.59
N ASP A 81 -9.56 -0.62 -1.60
CA ASP A 81 -10.11 -1.92 -1.26
C ASP A 81 -11.37 -1.77 -0.39
N ALA A 82 -12.53 -2.07 -0.98
CA ALA A 82 -13.83 -2.10 -0.32
C ALA A 82 -14.20 -3.48 0.28
N SER A 83 -13.27 -4.43 0.30
CA SER A 83 -13.48 -5.75 0.90
C SER A 83 -13.77 -5.66 2.41
N PRO A 84 -14.51 -6.63 2.99
CA PRO A 84 -14.79 -6.66 4.42
C PRO A 84 -13.53 -6.62 5.31
N GLU A 85 -12.43 -7.23 4.85
CA GLU A 85 -11.09 -7.04 5.41
C GLU A 85 -10.25 -6.26 4.40
N PRO A 86 -10.00 -4.95 4.60
CA PRO A 86 -9.13 -4.18 3.74
C PRO A 86 -7.71 -4.77 3.67
N ILE A 87 -7.04 -4.63 2.54
CA ILE A 87 -5.75 -5.26 2.24
C ILE A 87 -4.67 -4.84 3.24
N LEU A 88 -4.72 -3.59 3.73
CA LEU A 88 -3.80 -3.10 4.76
C LEU A 88 -4.03 -3.80 6.11
N SER A 89 -5.28 -4.09 6.47
CA SER A 89 -5.63 -4.86 7.68
C SER A 89 -5.16 -6.30 7.55
N ALA A 90 -5.39 -6.93 6.39
CA ALA A 90 -4.91 -8.27 6.09
C ALA A 90 -3.37 -8.34 6.12
N ALA A 91 -2.69 -7.36 5.54
CA ALA A 91 -1.23 -7.25 5.56
C ALA A 91 -0.70 -7.12 6.99
N ALA A 92 -1.32 -6.27 7.82
CA ALA A 92 -0.95 -6.14 9.22
C ALA A 92 -1.17 -7.43 10.02
N ARG A 93 -2.20 -8.22 9.69
CA ARG A 93 -2.44 -9.54 10.29
C ARG A 93 -1.35 -10.53 9.87
N GLU A 94 -1.07 -10.65 8.57
CA GLU A 94 -0.04 -11.55 8.04
C GLU A 94 1.36 -11.18 8.55
N ALA A 95 1.66 -9.89 8.69
CA ALA A 95 2.92 -9.42 9.26
C ALA A 95 3.09 -9.90 10.71
N ARG A 96 2.05 -9.79 11.55
CA ARG A 96 2.10 -10.28 12.94
C ARG A 96 2.21 -11.79 13.01
N VAL A 97 1.55 -12.52 12.12
CA VAL A 97 1.69 -13.98 12.02
C VAL A 97 3.13 -14.35 11.64
N ALA A 98 3.74 -13.67 10.67
CA ALA A 98 5.11 -13.93 10.25
C ALA A 98 6.16 -13.53 11.30
N ALA A 99 5.86 -12.55 12.14
CA ALA A 99 6.73 -12.14 13.25
C ALA A 99 6.75 -13.16 14.40
N GLY A 100 5.64 -13.88 14.63
CA GLY A 100 5.48 -14.74 15.79
C GLY A 100 5.56 -13.94 17.09
N ASP A 101 6.44 -14.37 18.00
CA ASP A 101 6.63 -13.70 19.30
C ASP A 101 7.50 -12.43 19.20
N ARG A 102 8.08 -12.13 18.02
CA ARG A 102 8.87 -10.92 17.81
C ARG A 102 7.95 -9.69 17.74
N GLY A 103 8.33 -8.61 18.42
CA GLY A 103 7.71 -7.31 18.18
C GLY A 103 8.07 -6.80 16.78
N ILE A 104 7.11 -6.20 16.09
CA ILE A 104 7.31 -5.58 14.76
C ILE A 104 6.77 -4.16 14.71
N PHE A 105 7.40 -3.33 13.89
CA PHE A 105 6.95 -1.99 13.58
C PHE A 105 6.24 -1.96 12.23
N LEU A 106 4.98 -1.53 12.23
CA LEU A 106 4.22 -1.31 11.00
C LEU A 106 3.90 0.18 10.90
N VAL A 107 4.36 0.80 9.83
CA VAL A 107 4.18 2.24 9.58
C VAL A 107 3.38 2.40 8.29
N ALA A 108 2.35 3.24 8.30
CA ALA A 108 1.60 3.60 7.11
C ALA A 108 1.93 5.06 6.76
N GLU A 109 2.47 5.30 5.57
CA GLU A 109 2.44 6.64 4.99
C GLU A 109 1.02 6.90 4.51
N ASN A 110 0.35 7.86 5.15
CA ASN A 110 -0.98 8.26 4.76
C ASN A 110 -1.08 9.78 4.66
N GLU A 111 -1.25 10.31 3.45
CA GLU A 111 -1.59 11.72 3.23
C GLU A 111 -3.09 11.80 2.89
N PRO A 112 -3.95 12.23 3.84
CA PRO A 112 -5.35 12.42 3.53
C PRO A 112 -5.46 13.52 2.47
N LEU A 113 -6.22 13.25 1.40
CA LEU A 113 -6.62 14.25 0.40
C LEU A 113 -7.59 15.28 1.02
N LEU A 114 -7.12 16.05 2.01
CA LEU A 114 -7.77 17.26 2.46
C LEU A 114 -7.50 18.31 1.39
N ASP A 115 -8.45 18.48 0.47
CA ASP A 115 -8.60 19.56 -0.53
C ASP A 115 -7.50 20.64 -0.45
N LEU A 116 -6.29 20.29 -0.89
CA LEU A 116 -5.16 21.22 -0.93
C LEU A 116 -5.37 22.24 -2.07
N SER A 117 -6.24 21.90 -3.04
CA SER A 117 -6.78 22.84 -4.01
C SER A 117 -7.52 24.01 -3.36
N ALA A 118 -8.29 23.79 -2.28
CA ALA A 118 -8.95 24.88 -1.55
C ALA A 118 -7.96 25.78 -0.78
N ARG A 119 -6.79 25.27 -0.38
CA ARG A 119 -5.79 26.06 0.37
C ARG A 119 -4.82 26.83 -0.53
N LEU A 120 -4.49 26.31 -1.71
CA LEU A 120 -3.56 26.97 -2.64
C LEU A 120 -4.24 28.01 -3.55
N THR A 121 -5.55 27.97 -3.70
CA THR A 121 -6.31 28.94 -4.53
C THR A 121 -6.86 30.14 -3.78
N GLN A 122 -6.83 30.15 -2.44
CA GLN A 122 -7.26 31.31 -1.65
C GLN A 122 -6.09 32.28 -1.49
N ARG A 123 -6.01 33.30 -2.36
CA ARG A 123 -5.18 34.48 -2.10
C ARG A 123 -5.59 35.09 -0.75
N PRO A 124 -4.64 35.47 0.13
CA PRO A 124 -4.99 36.18 1.36
C PRO A 124 -5.72 37.47 0.97
N ARG A 125 -6.96 37.63 1.44
CA ARG A 125 -7.64 38.94 1.41
C ARG A 125 -6.84 39.89 2.29
N VAL A 126 -6.06 40.76 1.66
CA VAL A 126 -5.51 41.94 2.33
C VAL A 126 -6.70 42.80 2.75
N GLN A 127 -7.03 42.78 4.05
CA GLN A 127 -7.91 43.79 4.63
C GLN A 127 -7.13 45.11 4.64
N HIS A 128 -7.41 45.96 3.65
CA HIS A 128 -7.17 47.38 3.82
C HIS A 128 -8.24 47.92 4.79
N ARG A 129 -7.75 48.77 5.70
CA ARG A 129 -8.46 49.39 6.84
C ARG A 129 -9.89 49.84 6.56
#